data_AF-A0A3L6T8I5-F1
#
_entry.id   AF-A0A3L6T8I5-F1
#
_cell.length_a   1.000
_cell.length_b   1.000
_cell.length_c   1.000
_cell.angle_alpha   90.00
_cell.angle_beta   90.00
_cell.angle_gamma   90.00
#
_symmetry.space_group_name_H-M   'P 1'
#
loop_
_entity.id
_entity.type
_entity.pdbx_description
1 polymer ?
#
loop_
_entity_poly.entity_id
_entity_poly.type
_entity_poly.pdbx_seq_one_letter_code
_entity_poly.pdbx_strand_id
1 'polypeptide(L)'
;MGNFMPAEQSGLTNDYRLLMSQGMRSFLNSHSFGIKPDMMVTKQIIEMAGCLNQCDQRVNKYKYLLRDAAERIMEISHIDTKDWDLMKLATALMMICCPEEKNAAPRWLFPRKQLKIFRKHAPQYENKILKVHILVAYNDIYRARKLRYQVAWLLLRMIKRDKRACEAKLASEAASDHEIGTDGKKDLI
;
A
#
# COMPACT_ATOMS: atom_id res chain seq x y z
N MET A 1 13.83 27.34 -49.91
CA MET A 1 14.49 26.44 -48.93
C MET A 1 14.96 27.28 -47.75
N GLY A 2 14.70 26.84 -46.51
CA GLY A 2 15.10 27.48 -45.25
C GLY A 2 13.93 28.17 -44.53
N ASN A 3 13.20 27.45 -43.66
CA ASN A 3 13.22 27.52 -42.18
C ASN A 3 12.92 28.94 -41.64
N PHE A 4 12.00 29.15 -40.70
CA PHE A 4 11.90 28.53 -39.38
C PHE A 4 10.44 28.49 -38.90
N MET A 5 9.86 27.31 -38.70
CA MET A 5 8.90 27.16 -37.61
C MET A 5 9.72 26.93 -36.34
N PRO A 6 9.44 27.65 -35.24
CA PRO A 6 10.07 27.30 -33.98
C PRO A 6 9.58 25.91 -33.59
N ALA A 7 10.51 24.99 -33.38
CA ALA A 7 10.24 23.78 -32.66
C ALA A 7 9.72 24.20 -31.28
N GLU A 8 8.43 23.95 -31.03
CA GLU A 8 7.91 23.93 -29.67
C GLU A 8 8.76 22.92 -28.90
N GLN A 9 9.69 23.43 -28.11
CA GLN A 9 10.31 22.69 -27.04
C GLN A 9 9.18 22.40 -26.06
N SER A 10 8.51 21.28 -26.27
CA SER A 10 7.61 20.65 -25.31
C SER A 10 8.44 20.19 -24.12
N GLY A 11 8.91 21.15 -23.33
CA GLY A 11 9.26 20.97 -21.93
C GLY A 11 7.99 20.67 -21.15
N LEU A 12 7.30 19.58 -21.47
CA LEU A 12 6.28 19.00 -20.62
C LEU A 12 7.01 18.35 -19.43
N THR A 13 7.49 19.19 -18.51
CA THR A 13 7.71 18.73 -17.15
C THR A 13 6.39 18.13 -16.68
N ASN A 14 6.43 16.85 -16.34
CA ASN A 14 5.34 16.00 -15.86
C ASN A 14 4.83 16.45 -14.47
N ASP A 15 4.76 17.76 -14.25
CA ASP A 15 4.61 18.48 -12.99
C ASP A 15 3.20 19.09 -12.89
N TYR A 16 2.20 18.43 -13.50
CA TYR A 16 0.81 18.70 -13.17
C TYR A 16 0.55 18.22 -11.75
N ARG A 17 0.76 19.15 -10.81
CA ARG A 17 0.42 19.00 -9.41
C ARG A 17 -1.06 19.27 -9.25
N LEU A 18 -1.77 18.36 -8.61
CA LEU A 18 -3.21 18.42 -8.40
C LEU A 18 -3.51 18.50 -6.91
N LEU A 19 -4.57 19.21 -6.55
CA LEU A 19 -5.14 19.11 -5.22
C LEU A 19 -5.70 17.70 -5.02
N MET A 20 -5.40 17.09 -3.88
CA MET A 20 -5.96 15.78 -3.55
C MET A 20 -7.46 15.89 -3.29
N SER A 21 -8.22 14.92 -3.82
CA SER A 21 -9.60 14.71 -3.39
C SER A 21 -9.65 14.31 -1.92
N GLN A 22 -10.80 14.58 -1.28
CA GLN A 22 -11.02 14.18 0.12
C GLN A 22 -10.88 12.66 0.31
N GLY A 23 -11.38 11.86 -0.63
CA GLY A 23 -11.26 10.40 -0.61
C GLY A 23 -9.80 9.92 -0.63
N MET A 24 -8.97 10.51 -1.49
CA MET A 24 -7.55 10.18 -1.57
C MET A 24 -6.81 10.56 -0.27
N ARG A 25 -7.12 11.73 0.29
CA ARG A 25 -6.53 12.18 1.56
C ARG A 25 -6.85 11.21 2.70
N SER A 26 -8.12 10.84 2.86
CA SER A 26 -8.55 9.87 3.86
C SER A 26 -7.89 8.51 3.66
N PHE A 27 -7.78 8.05 2.40
CA PHE A 27 -7.11 6.80 2.06
C PHE A 27 -5.62 6.80 2.40
N LEU A 28 -4.89 7.86 2.07
CA LEU A 28 -3.46 7.94 2.38
C LEU A 28 -3.19 8.12 3.88
N ASN A 29 -4.07 8.84 4.59
CA ASN A 29 -3.98 8.99 6.03
C ASN A 29 -4.27 7.69 6.79
N SER A 30 -5.24 6.88 6.34
CA SER A 30 -5.49 5.55 6.93
C SER A 30 -4.29 4.60 6.78
N HIS A 31 -3.42 4.88 5.80
CA HIS A 31 -2.15 4.18 5.57
C HIS A 31 -0.94 4.84 6.25
N SER A 32 -1.15 5.88 7.07
CA SER A 32 -0.09 6.59 7.80
C SER A 32 1.01 7.22 6.91
N PHE A 33 0.65 7.68 5.71
CA PHE A 33 1.61 8.35 4.82
C PHE A 33 1.95 9.80 5.24
N GLY A 34 1.30 10.35 6.27
CA GLY A 34 1.65 11.66 6.84
C GLY A 34 1.41 12.83 5.90
N ILE A 35 0.26 12.84 5.23
CA ILE A 35 -0.10 13.84 4.22
C ILE A 35 -0.61 15.14 4.87
N LYS A 36 -0.09 16.29 4.45
CA LYS A 36 -0.61 17.61 4.85
C LYS A 36 -1.88 17.97 4.05
N PRO A 37 -2.83 18.73 4.63
CA PRO A 37 -4.05 19.14 3.94
C PRO A 37 -3.84 19.81 2.59
N ASP A 38 -2.85 20.70 2.47
CA ASP A 38 -2.63 21.52 1.26
C ASP A 38 -1.55 20.96 0.34
N MET A 39 -1.11 19.72 0.60
CA MET A 39 -0.11 19.07 -0.23
C MET A 39 -0.71 18.73 -1.60
N MET A 40 -0.11 19.29 -2.67
CA MET A 40 -0.43 18.87 -4.03
C MET A 40 0.29 17.56 -4.37
N VAL A 41 -0.34 16.74 -5.21
CA VAL A 41 0.18 15.43 -5.62
C VAL A 41 0.38 15.37 -7.13
N THR A 42 1.38 14.61 -7.56
CA THR A 42 1.60 14.33 -8.99
C THR A 42 0.67 13.22 -9.48
N LYS A 43 0.48 13.14 -10.79
CA LYS A 43 -0.23 12.02 -11.44
C LYS A 43 0.31 10.65 -11.00
N GLN A 44 1.62 10.52 -10.87
CA GLN A 44 2.25 9.27 -10.42
C GLN A 44 1.86 8.89 -8.99
N ILE A 45 1.75 9.85 -8.07
CA ILE A 45 1.27 9.58 -6.69
C ILE A 45 -0.18 9.10 -6.72
N ILE A 46 -1.02 9.70 -7.57
CA ILE A 46 -2.42 9.28 -7.75
C ILE A 46 -2.49 7.84 -8.26
N GLU A 47 -1.72 7.51 -9.30
CA GLU A 47 -1.65 6.16 -9.87
C GLU A 47 -1.19 5.12 -8.82
N MET A 48 -0.14 5.44 -8.06
CA MET A 48 0.37 4.56 -6.99
C MET A 48 -0.65 4.38 -5.86
N ALA A 49 -1.36 5.43 -5.45
CA ALA A 49 -2.45 5.33 -4.49
C ALA A 49 -3.59 4.44 -5.02
N GLY A 50 -3.91 4.56 -6.32
CA GLY A 50 -4.86 3.68 -7.00
C GLY A 50 -4.44 2.22 -6.98
N CYS A 51 -3.18 1.92 -7.31
CA CYS A 51 -2.62 0.56 -7.23
C CYS A 51 -2.68 0.00 -5.81
N LEU A 52 -2.38 0.83 -4.80
CA LEU A 52 -2.48 0.44 -3.40
C LEU A 52 -3.92 0.07 -3.02
N ASN A 53 -4.89 0.91 -3.40
CA ASN A 53 -6.31 0.64 -3.16
C ASN A 53 -6.79 -0.66 -3.85
N GLN A 54 -6.36 -0.91 -5.08
CA GLN A 54 -6.68 -2.16 -5.78
C GLN A 54 -6.10 -3.39 -5.08
N CYS A 55 -4.90 -3.29 -4.51
CA CYS A 55 -4.33 -4.38 -3.69
C CYS A 55 -5.21 -4.67 -2.47
N ASP A 56 -5.67 -3.62 -1.79
CA ASP A 56 -6.53 -3.73 -0.60
C ASP A 56 -7.87 -4.38 -0.94
N GLN A 57 -8.49 -3.95 -2.04
CA GLN A 57 -9.72 -4.53 -2.55
C GLN A 57 -9.55 -6.02 -2.91
N ARG A 58 -8.44 -6.39 -3.57
CA ARG A 58 -8.14 -7.79 -3.89
C ARG A 58 -8.03 -8.66 -2.65
N VAL A 59 -7.38 -8.16 -1.59
CA VAL A 59 -7.30 -8.89 -0.32
C VAL A 59 -8.68 -8.98 0.35
N ASN A 60 -9.43 -7.89 0.39
CA ASN A 60 -10.73 -7.81 1.03
C ASN A 60 -11.82 -8.63 0.32
N LYS A 61 -11.68 -8.91 -0.97
CA LYS A 61 -12.56 -9.82 -1.73
C LYS A 61 -12.74 -11.18 -1.04
N TYR A 62 -11.69 -11.68 -0.38
CA TYR A 62 -11.69 -12.99 0.26
C TYR A 62 -12.11 -12.95 1.74
N LYS A 63 -12.49 -11.77 2.27
CA LYS A 63 -12.80 -11.60 3.70
C LYS A 63 -13.86 -12.57 4.19
N TYR A 64 -14.99 -12.66 3.49
CA TYR A 64 -16.09 -13.55 3.89
C TYR A 64 -15.66 -15.01 3.87
N LEU A 65 -15.14 -15.49 2.72
CA LEU A 65 -14.67 -16.86 2.54
C LEU A 65 -13.67 -17.28 3.64
N LEU A 66 -12.68 -16.43 3.93
CA LEU A 66 -11.65 -16.77 4.91
C LEU A 66 -12.17 -16.74 6.34
N ARG A 67 -13.12 -15.86 6.67
CA ARG A 67 -13.70 -15.80 8.01
C ARG A 67 -14.63 -16.97 8.27
N ASP A 68 -15.48 -17.32 7.31
CA ASP A 68 -16.32 -18.52 7.36
C ASP A 68 -15.46 -19.79 7.50
N ALA A 69 -14.41 -19.94 6.69
CA ALA A 69 -13.47 -21.06 6.81
C ALA A 69 -12.69 -21.05 8.15
N ALA A 70 -12.44 -19.88 8.74
CA ALA A 70 -11.77 -19.76 10.03
C ALA A 70 -12.65 -20.17 11.21
N GLU A 71 -13.97 -20.05 11.11
CA GLU A 71 -14.90 -20.60 12.11
C GLU A 71 -14.76 -22.12 12.20
N ARG A 72 -14.57 -22.80 11.05
CA ARG A 72 -14.26 -24.25 11.02
C ARG A 72 -12.96 -24.59 11.73
N ILE A 73 -11.96 -23.71 11.69
CA ILE A 73 -10.70 -23.91 12.42
C ILE A 73 -10.95 -23.92 13.94
N MET A 74 -11.78 -22.99 14.42
CA MET A 74 -12.15 -22.95 15.82
C MET A 74 -12.96 -24.18 16.24
N GLU A 75 -13.93 -24.59 15.43
CA GLU A 75 -14.78 -25.76 15.70
C GLU A 75 -13.99 -27.07 15.75
N ILE A 76 -13.06 -27.28 14.80
CA ILE A 76 -12.38 -28.57 14.60
C ILE A 76 -11.07 -28.66 15.39
N SER A 77 -10.32 -27.57 15.45
CA SER A 77 -8.97 -27.54 16.04
C SER A 77 -8.89 -26.72 17.32
N HIS A 78 -9.98 -26.08 17.76
CA HIS A 78 -10.04 -25.25 18.96
C HIS A 78 -8.98 -24.14 18.97
N ILE A 79 -8.68 -23.59 17.80
CA ILE A 79 -7.73 -22.48 17.65
C ILE A 79 -8.54 -21.20 17.45
N ASP A 80 -8.35 -20.24 18.34
CA ASP A 80 -8.93 -18.90 18.17
C ASP A 80 -8.21 -18.16 17.04
N THR A 81 -9.00 -17.69 16.08
CA THR A 81 -8.54 -17.00 14.86
C THR A 81 -9.08 -15.58 14.75
N LYS A 82 -9.81 -15.06 15.75
CA LYS A 82 -10.46 -13.74 15.70
C LYS A 82 -9.48 -12.62 15.33
N ASP A 83 -8.33 -12.58 16.00
CA ASP A 83 -7.31 -11.54 15.83
C ASP A 83 -6.41 -11.76 14.60
N TRP A 84 -6.62 -12.83 13.82
CA TRP A 84 -5.76 -13.10 12.68
C TRP A 84 -6.13 -12.21 11.51
N ASP A 85 -5.10 -11.68 10.84
CA ASP A 85 -5.29 -10.99 9.58
C ASP A 85 -5.63 -11.99 8.45
N LEU A 86 -6.11 -11.47 7.32
CA LEU A 86 -6.54 -12.31 6.19
C LEU A 86 -5.41 -13.17 5.60
N MET A 87 -4.14 -12.74 5.67
CA MET A 87 -3.02 -13.55 5.17
C MET A 87 -2.69 -14.68 6.12
N LYS A 88 -2.72 -14.43 7.42
CA LYS A 88 -2.51 -15.44 8.45
C LYS A 88 -3.61 -16.50 8.36
N LEU A 89 -4.88 -16.09 8.19
CA LEU A 89 -5.99 -17.01 7.90
C LEU A 89 -5.77 -17.83 6.63
N ALA A 90 -5.49 -17.17 5.49
CA ALA A 90 -5.26 -17.85 4.22
C ALA A 90 -4.09 -18.84 4.29
N THR A 91 -3.02 -18.48 5.00
CA THR A 91 -1.85 -19.35 5.20
C THR A 91 -2.19 -20.56 6.06
N ALA A 92 -2.94 -20.40 7.15
CA ALA A 92 -3.37 -21.52 7.97
C ALA A 92 -4.26 -22.49 7.18
N LEU A 93 -5.26 -21.96 6.47
CA LEU A 93 -6.16 -22.76 5.66
C LEU A 93 -5.40 -23.48 4.53
N MET A 94 -4.44 -22.81 3.88
CA MET A 94 -3.58 -23.45 2.88
C MET A 94 -2.77 -24.60 3.49
N MET A 95 -2.23 -24.44 4.71
CA MET A 95 -1.50 -25.50 5.40
C MET A 95 -2.38 -26.69 5.82
N ILE A 96 -3.66 -26.43 6.10
CA ILE A 96 -4.63 -27.46 6.49
C ILE A 96 -5.15 -28.21 5.25
N CYS A 97 -5.61 -27.47 4.24
CA CYS A 97 -6.28 -28.02 3.07
C CYS A 97 -5.30 -28.53 2.00
N CYS A 98 -4.10 -27.94 1.92
CA CYS A 98 -3.09 -28.22 0.90
C CYS A 98 -1.71 -28.46 1.55
N PRO A 99 -1.54 -29.48 2.41
CA PRO A 99 -0.29 -29.69 3.15
C PRO A 99 0.93 -30.02 2.27
N GLU A 100 0.69 -30.48 1.04
CA GLU A 100 1.71 -30.80 0.03
C GLU A 100 2.41 -29.55 -0.52
N GLU A 101 1.77 -28.38 -0.41
CA GLU A 101 2.26 -27.13 -0.97
C GLU A 101 3.50 -26.63 -0.22
N LYS A 102 4.65 -26.62 -0.91
CA LYS A 102 5.93 -26.20 -0.35
C LYS A 102 6.03 -24.67 -0.32
N ASN A 103 5.51 -24.05 0.73
CA ASN A 103 5.59 -22.60 0.94
C ASN A 103 6.51 -22.22 2.12
N ALA A 104 7.25 -21.12 1.97
CA ALA A 104 8.12 -20.60 3.03
C ALA A 104 7.37 -19.73 4.07
N ALA A 105 6.31 -19.04 3.64
CA ALA A 105 5.51 -18.14 4.48
C ALA A 105 4.97 -18.74 5.80
N PRO A 106 4.52 -20.01 5.86
CA PRO A 106 3.98 -20.61 7.08
C PRO A 106 4.94 -20.59 8.27
N ARG A 107 6.26 -20.73 8.02
CA ARG A 107 7.27 -20.76 9.10
C ARG A 107 7.47 -19.40 9.76
N TRP A 108 7.21 -18.31 9.04
CA TRP A 108 7.31 -16.95 9.57
C TRP A 108 6.05 -16.52 10.31
N LEU A 109 4.89 -17.10 9.96
CA LEU A 109 3.58 -16.72 10.52
C LEU A 109 3.14 -17.58 11.70
N PHE A 110 3.64 -18.81 11.81
CA PHE A 110 3.21 -19.77 12.83
C PHE A 110 4.37 -20.48 13.51
N PRO A 111 4.31 -20.68 14.84
CA PRO A 111 5.27 -21.51 15.53
C PRO A 111 5.15 -22.98 15.11
N ARG A 112 6.26 -23.72 15.18
CA ARG A 112 6.30 -25.15 14.78
C ARG A 112 5.23 -26.01 15.47
N LYS A 113 4.90 -25.72 16.73
CA LYS A 113 3.85 -26.44 17.47
C LYS A 113 2.49 -26.31 16.80
N GLN A 114 2.12 -25.10 16.38
CA GLN A 114 0.84 -24.84 15.72
C GLN A 114 0.77 -25.47 14.32
N LEU A 115 1.88 -25.45 13.57
CA LEU A 115 1.97 -26.17 12.30
C LEU A 115 1.75 -27.69 12.44
N LYS A 116 2.22 -28.30 13.54
CA LYS A 116 1.92 -29.70 13.84
C LYS A 116 0.43 -29.94 14.11
N ILE A 117 -0.24 -29.01 14.79
CA ILE A 117 -1.69 -29.09 15.04
C ILE A 117 -2.45 -29.04 13.71
N PHE A 118 -2.14 -28.10 12.83
CA PHE A 118 -2.77 -28.02 11.50
C PHE A 118 -2.65 -29.35 10.73
N ARG A 119 -1.46 -29.96 10.71
CA ARG A 119 -1.25 -31.26 10.06
C ARG A 119 -2.02 -32.39 10.72
N LYS A 120 -2.08 -32.41 12.05
CA LYS A 120 -2.82 -33.43 12.81
C LYS A 120 -4.32 -33.39 12.49
N HIS A 121 -4.89 -32.18 12.39
CA HIS A 121 -6.33 -32.01 12.14
C HIS A 121 -6.70 -31.93 10.65
N ALA A 122 -5.73 -31.81 9.73
CA ALA A 122 -5.98 -31.65 8.29
C ALA A 122 -7.00 -32.65 7.70
N PRO A 123 -6.98 -33.96 8.01
CA PRO A 123 -7.98 -34.90 7.49
C PRO A 123 -9.43 -34.54 7.88
N GLN A 124 -9.63 -33.86 9.01
CA GLN A 124 -10.97 -33.51 9.51
C GLN A 124 -11.63 -32.36 8.72
N TYR A 125 -10.88 -31.72 7.82
CA TYR A 125 -11.36 -30.65 6.94
C TYR A 125 -11.70 -31.15 5.53
N GLU A 126 -11.48 -32.44 5.25
CA GLU A 126 -11.83 -33.04 3.98
C GLU A 126 -13.33 -32.86 3.71
N ASN A 127 -13.67 -32.43 2.49
CA ASN A 127 -15.03 -32.08 2.04
C ASN A 127 -15.74 -30.94 2.80
N LYS A 128 -15.14 -30.36 3.84
CA LYS A 128 -15.68 -29.19 4.55
C LYS A 128 -15.22 -27.87 3.93
N ILE A 129 -14.02 -27.89 3.34
CA ILE A 129 -13.42 -26.71 2.71
C ILE A 129 -12.83 -27.13 1.36
N LEU A 130 -13.24 -26.44 0.29
CA LEU A 130 -12.73 -26.70 -1.05
C LEU A 130 -11.29 -26.20 -1.19
N LYS A 131 -10.35 -27.15 -1.36
CA LYS A 131 -8.90 -26.90 -1.50
C LYS A 131 -8.59 -25.85 -2.57
N VAL A 132 -9.26 -25.93 -3.71
CA VAL A 132 -9.06 -25.02 -4.85
C VAL A 132 -9.35 -23.57 -4.48
N HIS A 133 -10.44 -23.30 -3.75
CA HIS A 133 -10.80 -21.94 -3.35
C HIS A 133 -9.77 -21.34 -2.38
N ILE A 134 -9.28 -22.14 -1.43
CA ILE A 134 -8.25 -21.70 -0.47
C ILE A 134 -6.94 -21.40 -1.18
N LEU A 135 -6.52 -22.25 -2.13
CA LEU A 135 -5.28 -22.05 -2.85
C LEU A 135 -5.32 -20.79 -3.73
N VAL A 136 -6.45 -20.54 -4.41
CA VAL A 136 -6.68 -19.30 -5.18
C VAL A 136 -6.63 -18.08 -4.26
N ALA A 137 -7.36 -18.11 -3.14
CA ALA A 137 -7.38 -17.01 -2.17
C ALA A 137 -5.97 -16.72 -1.61
N TYR A 138 -5.23 -17.75 -1.22
CA TYR A 138 -3.86 -17.61 -0.72
C TYR A 138 -2.94 -16.96 -1.77
N ASN A 139 -2.94 -17.47 -2.99
CA ASN A 139 -2.07 -16.97 -4.06
C ASN A 139 -2.37 -15.52 -4.42
N ASP A 140 -3.65 -15.15 -4.52
CA ASP A 140 -4.06 -13.79 -4.81
C ASP A 140 -3.69 -12.82 -3.69
N ILE A 141 -3.95 -13.18 -2.43
CA ILE A 141 -3.59 -12.36 -1.27
C ILE A 141 -2.08 -12.20 -1.19
N TYR A 142 -1.31 -13.27 -1.40
CA TYR A 142 0.14 -13.22 -1.37
C TYR A 142 0.69 -12.27 -2.44
N ARG A 143 0.22 -12.40 -3.68
CA ARG A 143 0.61 -11.51 -4.80
C ARG A 143 0.20 -10.06 -4.52
N ALA A 144 -1.03 -9.84 -4.05
CA ALA A 144 -1.54 -8.51 -3.72
C ALA A 144 -0.73 -7.86 -2.59
N ARG A 145 -0.38 -8.61 -1.53
CA ARG A 145 0.45 -8.08 -0.43
C ARG A 145 1.87 -7.77 -0.87
N LYS A 146 2.47 -8.61 -1.71
CA LYS A 146 3.80 -8.34 -2.27
C LYS A 146 3.82 -7.04 -3.08
N LEU A 147 2.84 -6.86 -3.97
CA LEU A 147 2.70 -5.64 -4.75
C LEU A 147 2.39 -4.43 -3.85
N ARG A 148 1.46 -4.57 -2.90
CA ARG A 148 1.09 -3.54 -1.93
C ARG A 148 2.32 -3.00 -1.21
N TYR A 149 3.21 -3.88 -0.75
CA TYR A 149 4.45 -3.48 -0.08
C TYR A 149 5.35 -2.64 -1.00
N GLN A 150 5.57 -3.08 -2.24
CA GLN A 150 6.38 -2.36 -3.23
C GLN A 150 5.79 -0.97 -3.54
N VAL A 151 4.48 -0.92 -3.81
CA VAL A 151 3.77 0.32 -4.11
C VAL A 151 3.78 1.27 -2.92
N ALA A 152 3.49 0.78 -1.70
CA ALA A 152 3.51 1.60 -0.49
C ALA A 152 4.91 2.20 -0.24
N TRP A 153 5.97 1.41 -0.46
CA TRP A 153 7.34 1.87 -0.30
C TRP A 153 7.69 2.98 -1.32
N LEU A 154 7.34 2.79 -2.60
CA LEU A 154 7.54 3.80 -3.63
C LEU A 154 6.74 5.08 -3.35
N LEU A 155 5.48 4.93 -2.98
CA LEU A 155 4.59 6.04 -2.65
C LEU A 155 5.14 6.86 -1.46
N LEU A 156 5.60 6.19 -0.41
CA LEU A 156 6.24 6.86 0.73
C LEU A 156 7.48 7.67 0.30
N ARG A 157 8.31 7.10 -0.59
CA ARG A 157 9.50 7.78 -1.10
C ARG A 157 9.14 9.03 -1.90
N MET A 158 8.12 8.94 -2.74
CA MET A 158 7.63 10.07 -3.56
C MET A 158 7.06 11.19 -2.69
N ILE A 159 6.19 10.86 -1.74
CA ILE A 159 5.61 11.84 -0.79
C ILE A 159 6.70 12.57 -0.01
N LYS A 160 7.72 11.83 0.48
CA LYS A 160 8.85 12.45 1.18
C LYS A 160 9.65 13.40 0.28
N ARG A 161 9.85 13.06 -0.99
CA ARG A 161 10.55 13.91 -1.95
C ARG A 161 9.76 15.18 -2.22
N ASP A 162 8.46 15.07 -2.45
CA ASP A 162 7.59 16.20 -2.74
C ASP A 162 7.49 17.15 -1.53
N LYS A 163 7.40 16.60 -0.32
CA LYS A 163 7.42 17.40 0.92
C LYS A 163 8.69 18.25 1.03
N ARG A 164 9.87 17.64 0.82
CA ARG A 164 11.15 18.35 0.86
C ARG A 164 11.26 19.42 -0.22
N ALA A 165 10.77 19.14 -1.42
CA ALA A 165 10.76 20.10 -2.51
C ALA A 165 9.86 21.32 -2.20
N CYS A 166 8.70 21.10 -1.58
CA CYS A 166 7.84 22.21 -1.14
C CYS A 166 8.49 23.04 -0.02
N GLU A 167 9.08 22.39 0.97
CA GLU A 167 9.76 23.07 2.08
C GLU A 167 10.96 23.91 1.59
N ALA A 168 11.71 23.41 0.61
CA ALA A 168 12.81 24.17 -0.01
C ALA A 168 12.34 25.40 -0.79
N LYS A 169 11.23 25.30 -1.54
CA LYS A 169 10.65 26.43 -2.29
C LYS A 169 10.18 27.55 -1.35
N LEU A 170 9.49 27.19 -0.27
CA LEU A 170 9.04 28.16 0.74
C LEU A 170 10.22 28.85 1.43
N ALA A 171 11.31 28.12 1.70
CA ALA A 171 12.51 28.69 2.31
C ALA A 171 13.24 29.66 1.36
N SER A 172 13.29 29.37 0.05
CA SER A 172 13.87 30.29 -0.93
C SER A 172 13.05 31.57 -1.11
N GLU A 173 11.71 31.46 -1.13
CA GLU A 173 10.80 32.61 -1.24
C GLU A 173 10.93 33.53 0.00
N ALA A 174 10.96 32.96 1.20
CA ALA A 174 11.14 33.73 2.44
C ALA A 174 12.52 34.42 2.54
N ALA A 175 13.56 33.84 1.92
CA ALA A 175 14.89 34.45 1.88
C ALA A 175 14.95 35.64 0.90
N SER A 176 14.26 35.56 -0.24
CA SER A 176 14.20 36.67 -1.21
C SER A 176 13.38 37.87 -0.71
N ASP A 177 12.33 37.65 0.07
CA ASP A 177 11.52 38.75 0.62
C ASP A 177 12.29 39.59 1.66
N HIS A 178 13.32 39.03 2.28
CA HIS A 178 14.17 39.73 3.24
C HIS A 178 15.22 40.66 2.60
N GLU A 179 15.54 40.49 1.31
CA GLU A 179 16.54 41.32 0.61
C GLU A 179 15.95 42.63 0.02
N ILE A 180 14.62 42.73 -0.11
CA ILE A 180 13.95 43.93 -0.66
C ILE A 180 13.71 45.01 0.41
N GLY A 181 13.92 44.70 1.70
CA GLY A 181 13.62 45.59 2.83
C GLY A 181 14.70 46.61 3.21
N THR A 182 15.84 46.68 2.51
CA THR A 182 16.96 47.57 2.88
C THR A 182 17.44 48.44 1.72
N ASP A 183 16.58 49.29 1.16
CA ASP A 183 17.07 50.48 0.45
C ASP A 183 16.13 51.66 0.70
N GLY A 184 16.47 52.47 1.70
CA GLY A 184 15.60 53.54 2.17
C GLY A 184 16.20 54.35 3.30
N LYS A 185 17.41 54.90 3.09
CA LYS A 185 17.90 56.15 3.69
C LYS A 185 19.27 56.49 3.11
N LYS A 186 19.28 57.30 2.06
CA LYS A 186 20.39 58.21 1.79
C LYS A 186 19.94 59.60 2.22
N ASP A 187 20.59 60.09 3.25
CA ASP A 187 20.39 61.40 3.84
C ASP A 187 20.65 62.51 2.81
N LEU A 188 19.74 63.48 2.74
CA LEU A 188 19.98 64.77 2.09
C LEU A 188 20.85 65.62 3.02
N ILE A 189 21.99 66.09 2.50
CA ILE A 189 22.72 67.27 2.98
C ILE A 189 22.54 68.35 1.91
#